data_AF-A0A4Y2SWF8-F1
#
_entry.id   AF-A0A4Y2SWF8-F1
#
_cell.length_a   1.000
_cell.length_b   1.000
_cell.length_c   1.000
_cell.angle_alpha   90.00
_cell.angle_beta   90.00
_cell.angle_gamma   90.00
#
_symmetry.space_group_name_H-M   'P 1'
#
loop_
_entity.id
_entity.type
_entity.pdbx_description
1 polymer ?
#
loop_
_entity_poly.entity_id
_entity_poly.type
_entity_poly.pdbx_seq_one_letter_code
_entity_poly.pdbx_strand_id
1 'polypeptide(L)'
;MTITELPRKQTAYKNKLKKIEQFVNAFQAVHETQDYIELPSKLNSINDILKELDNLQKDYCALPGKVELNNSMDILRDMEEDAEKFKVSILVFLSKYEEQKTENAKLSPKSHIKLPDLLLPTFSGKFQEFENSKTQFMSVIGNKDSLNESQKLMYLKSALKNEVALIQSDQDNFDSLLKALENRYENKKALVDIHIAGILSINKLHNENPTQIKSLIDTVRNHMRSLKNLKFESNSLSDAIILHILNNKIDKESQRLFQLSLTTTQVPSLQGFLSFLDVRCTQLESVIKSDFAAKSIPIKNKSTSGVNNSRWKSFLTKDKNKTSNAVESFSNQGQKACVICNQFKKHFVYICEMFLNHSPLKRYKLCKKHNICTNCLNFHPSKSCISKSRCQICSSFHNTKLHRDKTDVSIPSTAE
;
A
#
# COMPACT_ATOMS: atom_id res chain seq x y z
N MET A 1 22.97 -66.95 32.75
CA MET A 1 21.50 -67.16 32.82
C MET A 1 21.17 -68.59 32.49
N THR A 2 20.07 -69.13 33.02
CA THR A 2 19.60 -70.46 32.65
C THR A 2 18.84 -70.42 31.31
N ILE A 3 18.82 -71.54 30.57
CA ILE A 3 18.13 -71.66 29.27
C ILE A 3 16.62 -71.33 29.37
N THR A 4 16.03 -71.43 30.55
CA THR A 4 14.60 -71.16 30.81
C THR A 4 14.29 -69.70 31.17
N GLU A 5 15.29 -68.89 31.55
CA GLU A 5 15.11 -67.49 31.93
C GLU A 5 15.17 -66.53 30.74
N LEU A 6 15.98 -66.85 29.73
CA LEU A 6 16.18 -66.00 28.55
C LEU A 6 14.88 -65.79 27.73
N PRO A 7 14.06 -66.82 27.44
CA PRO A 7 12.80 -66.63 26.72
C PRO A 7 11.77 -65.80 27.51
N ARG A 8 11.82 -65.85 28.85
CA ARG A 8 10.96 -65.03 29.71
C ARG A 8 11.35 -63.56 29.64
N LYS A 9 12.65 -63.26 29.63
CA LYS A 9 13.16 -61.90 29.43
C LYS A 9 12.83 -61.37 28.03
N GLN A 10 13.03 -62.19 27.00
CA GLN A 10 12.65 -61.87 25.62
C GLN A 10 11.15 -61.49 25.53
N THR A 11 10.28 -62.30 26.14
CA THR A 11 8.83 -62.02 26.20
C THR A 11 8.51 -60.72 26.94
N ALA A 12 9.22 -60.45 28.04
CA ALA A 12 9.04 -59.20 28.80
C ALA A 12 9.42 -57.96 27.97
N TYR A 13 10.54 -57.99 27.24
CA TYR A 13 10.95 -56.88 26.37
C TYR A 13 10.02 -56.73 25.18
N LYS A 14 9.53 -57.83 24.60
CA LYS A 14 8.51 -57.80 23.53
C LYS A 14 7.22 -57.10 23.99
N ASN A 15 6.77 -57.38 25.21
CA ASN A 15 5.60 -56.70 25.78
C ASN A 15 5.85 -55.21 26.05
N LYS A 16 7.07 -54.82 26.45
CA LYS A 16 7.44 -53.41 26.61
C LYS A 16 7.45 -52.68 25.26
N LEU A 17 8.02 -53.30 24.22
CA LEU A 17 8.02 -52.77 22.85
C LEU A 17 6.59 -52.58 22.32
N LYS A 18 5.70 -53.56 22.53
CA LYS A 18 4.29 -53.44 22.13
C LYS A 18 3.56 -52.26 22.79
N LYS A 19 3.89 -51.92 24.05
CA LYS A 19 3.33 -50.72 24.71
C LYS A 19 3.85 -49.43 24.09
N ILE A 20 5.10 -49.42 23.63
CA ILE A 20 5.71 -48.28 22.95
C ILE A 20 5.13 -48.13 21.54
N GLU A 21 4.93 -49.24 20.83
CA GLU A 21 4.24 -49.27 19.53
C GLU A 21 2.83 -48.67 19.63
N GLN A 22 2.04 -49.10 20.63
CA GLN A 22 0.72 -48.54 20.88
C GLN A 22 0.76 -47.02 21.14
N PHE A 23 1.75 -46.56 21.91
CA PHE A 23 1.95 -45.14 22.17
C PHE A 23 2.32 -44.38 20.89
N VAL A 24 3.28 -44.88 20.10
CA VAL A 24 3.72 -44.24 18.83
C VAL A 24 2.56 -44.16 17.83
N ASN A 25 1.76 -45.23 17.70
CA ASN A 25 0.62 -45.26 16.80
C ASN A 25 -0.52 -44.32 17.26
N ALA A 26 -0.80 -44.27 18.57
CA ALA A 26 -1.79 -43.34 19.13
C ALA A 26 -1.34 -41.89 18.94
N PHE A 27 -0.05 -41.59 19.18
CA PHE A 27 0.54 -40.28 19.01
C PHE A 27 0.52 -39.83 17.54
N GLN A 28 0.70 -40.76 16.59
CA GLN A 28 0.60 -40.47 15.17
C GLN A 28 -0.84 -40.16 14.71
N ALA A 29 -1.85 -40.68 15.41
CA ALA A 29 -3.27 -40.48 15.09
C ALA A 29 -3.85 -39.19 15.71
N VAL A 30 -3.32 -38.73 16.83
CA VAL A 30 -3.85 -37.58 17.58
C VAL A 30 -2.91 -36.37 17.42
N HIS A 31 -3.34 -35.36 16.67
CA HIS A 31 -2.64 -34.08 16.50
C HIS A 31 -2.77 -33.14 17.71
N GLU A 32 -2.69 -33.66 18.95
CA GLU A 32 -2.82 -32.84 20.17
C GLU A 32 -1.49 -32.72 20.92
N THR A 33 -1.24 -31.52 21.44
CA THR A 33 0.02 -31.10 22.08
C THR A 33 0.22 -31.67 23.50
N GLN A 34 -0.70 -32.49 23.99
CA GLN A 34 -0.78 -32.84 25.42
C GLN A 34 0.23 -33.93 25.85
N ASP A 35 0.67 -34.79 24.93
CA ASP A 35 1.51 -35.97 25.25
C ASP A 35 3.03 -35.75 25.05
N TYR A 36 3.47 -34.52 24.74
CA TYR A 36 4.89 -34.24 24.47
C TYR A 36 5.82 -34.57 25.65
N ILE A 37 5.35 -34.39 26.88
CA ILE A 37 6.14 -34.65 28.09
C ILE A 37 6.48 -36.15 28.21
N GLU A 38 5.64 -37.03 27.64
CA GLU A 38 5.89 -38.47 27.65
C GLU A 38 6.93 -38.89 26.60
N LEU A 39 7.12 -38.15 25.49
CA LEU A 39 8.05 -38.51 24.41
C LEU A 39 9.51 -38.68 24.88
N PRO A 40 10.13 -37.77 25.64
CA PRO A 40 11.48 -37.96 26.18
C PRO A 40 11.57 -39.17 27.13
N SER A 41 10.52 -39.42 27.92
CA SER A 41 10.46 -40.57 28.83
C SER A 41 10.40 -41.89 28.06
N LYS A 42 9.59 -41.94 26.99
CA LYS A 42 9.53 -43.10 26.09
C LYS A 42 10.83 -43.29 25.32
N LEU A 43 11.48 -42.23 24.87
CA LEU A 43 12.79 -42.29 24.22
C LEU A 43 13.86 -42.94 25.12
N ASN A 44 13.92 -42.51 26.39
CA ASN A 44 14.81 -43.13 27.37
C ASN A 44 14.45 -44.61 27.59
N SER A 45 13.17 -44.93 27.68
CA SER A 45 12.70 -46.31 27.82
C SER A 45 13.12 -47.19 26.62
N ILE A 46 13.11 -46.66 25.39
CA ILE A 46 13.58 -47.39 24.20
C ILE A 46 15.10 -47.60 24.27
N ASN A 47 15.86 -46.57 24.63
CA ASN A 47 17.32 -46.68 24.76
C ASN A 47 17.72 -47.72 25.81
N ASP A 48 16.96 -47.84 26.90
CA ASP A 48 17.17 -48.88 27.91
C ASP A 48 16.80 -50.27 27.37
N ILE A 49 15.71 -50.40 26.62
CA ILE A 49 15.35 -51.67 25.95
C ILE A 49 16.44 -52.10 24.96
N LEU A 50 16.97 -51.19 24.14
CA LEU A 50 18.05 -51.49 23.18
C LEU A 50 19.31 -52.01 23.88
N LYS A 51 19.72 -51.40 24.99
CA LYS A 51 20.86 -51.88 25.80
C LYS A 51 20.60 -53.27 26.37
N GLU A 52 19.38 -53.50 26.85
CA GLU A 52 18.99 -54.78 27.43
C GLU A 52 18.86 -55.89 26.38
N LEU A 53 18.46 -55.57 25.14
CA LEU A 53 18.44 -56.50 24.01
C LEU A 53 19.85 -56.90 23.58
N ASP A 54 20.78 -55.94 23.48
CA ASP A 54 22.20 -56.23 23.20
C ASP A 54 22.83 -57.14 24.28
N ASN A 55 22.52 -56.88 25.55
CA ASN A 55 22.94 -57.75 26.66
C ASN A 55 22.32 -59.15 26.55
N LEU A 56 21.03 -59.23 26.23
CA LEU A 56 20.32 -60.50 26.08
C LEU A 56 20.87 -61.30 24.89
N GLN A 57 21.17 -60.64 23.78
CA GLN A 57 21.82 -61.22 22.61
C GLN A 57 23.19 -61.81 22.96
N LYS A 58 24.02 -61.08 23.71
CA LYS A 58 25.30 -61.58 24.21
C LYS A 58 25.13 -62.82 25.10
N ASP A 59 24.13 -62.83 25.97
CA ASP A 59 23.81 -63.98 26.82
C ASP A 59 23.37 -65.21 26.01
N TYR A 60 22.59 -65.02 24.93
CA TYR A 60 22.21 -66.09 24.01
C TYR A 60 23.42 -66.66 23.25
N CYS A 61 24.34 -65.80 22.79
CA CYS A 61 25.57 -66.22 22.12
C CYS A 61 26.56 -66.95 23.03
N ALA A 62 26.50 -66.72 24.34
CA ALA A 62 27.37 -67.37 25.33
C ALA A 62 26.92 -68.79 25.72
N LEU A 63 25.75 -69.26 25.24
CA LEU A 63 25.25 -70.59 25.57
C LEU A 63 25.98 -71.71 24.77
N PRO A 64 26.32 -72.84 25.41
CA PRO A 64 26.99 -73.95 24.74
C PRO A 64 26.08 -74.57 23.66
N GLY A 65 26.57 -74.60 22.43
CA GLY A 65 25.81 -74.92 21.22
C GLY A 65 25.27 -76.35 21.17
N LYS A 66 24.05 -76.55 21.66
CA LYS A 66 23.12 -77.68 21.33
C LYS A 66 21.64 -77.29 21.51
N VAL A 67 21.25 -76.07 21.17
CA VAL A 67 19.83 -75.64 21.13
C VAL A 67 19.61 -74.85 19.84
N GLU A 68 18.52 -75.13 19.11
CA GLU A 68 18.08 -74.35 17.93
C GLU A 68 17.70 -72.92 18.35
N LEU A 69 18.72 -72.09 18.57
CA LEU A 69 18.60 -70.70 19.03
C LEU A 69 18.44 -69.72 17.87
N ASN A 70 18.58 -70.16 16.61
CA ASN A 70 18.46 -69.31 15.43
C ASN A 70 17.14 -68.52 15.42
N ASN A 71 16.01 -69.18 15.70
CA ASN A 71 14.71 -68.51 15.80
C ASN A 71 14.68 -67.45 16.91
N SER A 72 15.37 -67.67 18.04
CA SER A 72 15.40 -66.69 19.14
C SER A 72 16.25 -65.48 18.79
N MET A 73 17.37 -65.71 18.11
CA MET A 73 18.27 -64.66 17.61
C MET A 73 17.61 -63.81 16.53
N ASP A 74 16.85 -64.42 15.63
CA ASP A 74 16.06 -63.72 14.61
C ASP A 74 14.98 -62.84 15.26
N ILE A 75 14.26 -63.37 16.26
CA ILE A 75 13.27 -62.59 17.02
C ILE A 75 13.92 -61.40 17.75
N LEU A 76 15.13 -61.56 18.30
CA LEU A 76 15.83 -60.44 18.95
C LEU A 76 16.23 -59.36 17.95
N ARG A 77 16.74 -59.76 16.78
CA ARG A 77 17.07 -58.82 15.70
C ARG A 77 15.84 -58.05 15.23
N ASP A 78 14.71 -58.74 15.04
CA ASP A 78 13.44 -58.09 14.67
C ASP A 78 12.99 -57.09 15.76
N MET A 79 13.16 -57.44 17.05
CA MET A 79 12.84 -56.55 18.16
C MET A 79 13.76 -55.33 18.25
N GLU A 80 15.04 -55.46 17.90
CA GLU A 80 16.00 -54.34 17.81
C GLU A 80 15.64 -53.40 16.65
N GLU A 81 15.30 -53.95 15.49
CA GLU A 81 14.83 -53.17 14.32
C GLU A 81 13.56 -52.39 14.66
N ASP A 82 12.58 -53.02 15.31
CA ASP A 82 11.36 -52.36 15.77
C ASP A 82 11.65 -51.26 16.80
N ALA A 83 12.54 -51.53 17.77
CA ALA A 83 12.94 -50.55 18.78
C ALA A 83 13.59 -49.31 18.14
N GLU A 84 14.49 -49.50 17.18
CA GLU A 84 15.15 -48.39 16.49
C GLU A 84 14.15 -47.61 15.60
N LYS A 85 13.20 -48.29 14.96
CA LYS A 85 12.11 -47.66 14.22
C LYS A 85 11.24 -46.77 15.11
N PHE A 86 10.88 -47.24 16.31
CA PHE A 86 10.12 -46.42 17.26
C PHE A 86 10.94 -45.25 17.79
N LYS A 87 12.24 -45.43 18.03
CA LYS A 87 13.16 -44.37 18.43
C LYS A 87 13.23 -43.24 17.39
N VAL A 88 13.40 -43.59 16.12
CA VAL A 88 13.38 -42.63 15.01
C VAL A 88 12.06 -41.89 14.95
N SER A 89 10.94 -42.60 15.11
CA SER A 89 9.60 -42.00 15.11
C SER A 89 9.43 -40.96 16.22
N ILE A 90 9.89 -41.28 17.44
CA ILE A 90 9.85 -40.36 18.58
C ILE A 90 10.76 -39.13 18.35
N LEU A 91 11.95 -39.31 17.79
CA LEU A 91 12.85 -38.20 17.45
C LEU A 91 12.27 -37.27 16.38
N VAL A 92 11.56 -37.83 15.39
CA VAL A 92 10.81 -37.03 14.40
C VAL A 92 9.67 -36.25 15.06
N PHE A 93 8.98 -36.81 16.06
CA PHE A 93 7.97 -36.08 16.82
C PHE A 93 8.57 -34.95 17.68
N LEU A 94 9.70 -35.20 18.32
CA LEU A 94 10.41 -34.20 19.12
C LEU A 94 10.89 -33.02 18.28
N SER A 95 11.50 -33.27 17.11
CA SER A 95 11.95 -32.22 16.19
C SER A 95 10.80 -31.36 15.65
N LYS A 96 9.69 -31.97 15.22
CA LYS A 96 8.49 -31.23 14.80
C LYS A 96 7.93 -30.33 15.91
N TYR A 97 7.97 -30.79 17.17
CA TYR A 97 7.54 -29.97 18.29
C TYR A 97 8.52 -28.85 18.62
N GLU A 98 9.83 -29.06 18.50
CA GLU A 98 10.83 -28.00 18.68
C GLU A 98 10.68 -26.91 17.60
N GLU A 99 10.36 -27.29 16.36
CA GLU A 99 9.99 -26.36 15.28
C GLU A 99 8.73 -25.56 15.65
N GLN A 100 7.65 -26.23 16.08
CA GLN A 100 6.41 -25.55 16.51
C GLN A 100 6.60 -24.68 17.77
N LYS A 101 7.44 -25.09 18.73
CA LYS A 101 7.78 -24.31 19.93
C LYS A 101 8.60 -23.08 19.55
N THR A 102 9.45 -23.16 18.54
CA THR A 102 10.22 -22.02 18.01
C THR A 102 9.34 -21.05 17.23
N GLU A 103 8.26 -21.52 16.59
CA GLU A 103 7.22 -20.69 15.99
C GLU A 103 6.29 -20.05 17.04
N ASN A 104 5.87 -20.80 18.06
CA ASN A 104 4.94 -20.34 19.10
C ASN A 104 5.60 -19.48 20.19
N ALA A 105 6.88 -19.71 20.53
CA ALA A 105 7.63 -18.86 21.45
C ALA A 105 7.92 -17.45 20.88
N LYS A 106 7.69 -17.24 19.58
CA LYS A 106 7.66 -15.89 18.97
C LYS A 106 6.33 -15.16 19.20
N LEU A 107 5.34 -15.79 19.83
CA LEU A 107 4.01 -15.23 20.10
C LEU A 107 3.70 -15.25 21.62
N SER A 108 4.33 -14.33 22.37
CA SER A 108 3.81 -13.79 23.64
C SER A 108 3.67 -12.27 23.49
N PRO A 109 2.75 -11.60 24.22
CA PRO A 109 2.11 -10.35 23.79
C PRO A 109 3.01 -9.12 24.03
N LYS A 110 4.12 -9.06 23.30
CA LYS A 110 4.56 -7.78 22.75
C LYS A 110 3.65 -7.53 21.57
N SER A 111 3.15 -6.31 21.44
CA SER A 111 2.42 -5.83 20.26
C SER A 111 3.32 -5.90 19.02
N HIS A 112 3.59 -7.12 18.54
CA HIS A 112 4.18 -7.35 17.24
C HIS A 112 3.04 -7.13 16.25
N ILE A 113 2.96 -5.89 15.77
CA ILE A 113 2.56 -5.63 14.40
C ILE A 113 3.24 -6.72 13.57
N LYS A 114 2.47 -7.66 13.00
CA LYS A 114 3.00 -8.53 11.95
C LYS A 114 3.42 -7.58 10.83
N LEU A 115 4.70 -7.25 10.80
CA LEU A 115 5.30 -6.60 9.65
C LEU A 115 5.01 -7.53 8.48
N PRO A 116 4.54 -7.01 7.33
CA PRO A 116 4.37 -7.82 6.14
C PRO A 116 5.65 -8.63 5.92
N ASP A 117 5.52 -9.90 5.55
CA ASP A 117 6.67 -10.73 5.15
C ASP A 117 7.55 -9.90 4.23
N LEU A 118 8.84 -9.84 4.52
CA LEU A 118 9.78 -9.01 3.77
C LEU A 118 9.84 -9.57 2.35
N LEU A 119 9.02 -8.99 1.46
CA LEU A 119 9.03 -9.31 0.05
C LEU A 119 10.46 -9.10 -0.44
N LEU A 120 10.99 -10.10 -1.15
CA LEU A 120 12.29 -9.96 -1.79
C LEU A 120 12.26 -8.66 -2.61
N PRO A 121 13.24 -7.75 -2.42
CA PRO A 121 13.24 -6.46 -3.09
C PRO A 121 13.28 -6.71 -4.60
N THR A 122 12.15 -6.45 -5.28
CA THR A 122 12.08 -6.59 -6.73
C THR A 122 12.65 -5.34 -7.37
N PHE A 123 13.44 -5.52 -8.43
CA PHE A 123 13.97 -4.40 -9.18
C PHE A 123 13.20 -4.23 -10.49
N SER A 124 12.62 -3.03 -10.67
CA SER A 124 11.76 -2.69 -11.81
C SER A 124 12.52 -2.31 -13.08
N GLY A 125 13.82 -2.03 -12.97
CA GLY A 125 14.67 -1.56 -14.07
C GLY A 125 14.82 -0.04 -14.17
N LYS A 126 14.19 0.73 -13.27
CA LYS A 126 14.40 2.18 -13.23
C LYS A 126 15.73 2.51 -12.59
N PHE A 127 16.56 3.31 -13.28
CA PHE A 127 17.84 3.82 -12.78
C PHE A 127 17.74 4.40 -11.35
N GLN A 128 16.71 5.21 -11.09
CA GLN A 128 16.49 5.89 -9.80
C GLN A 128 16.29 4.92 -8.61
N GLU A 129 15.79 3.72 -8.88
CA GLU A 129 15.46 2.73 -7.85
C GLU A 129 16.64 1.77 -7.60
N PHE A 130 17.61 1.71 -8.52
CA PHE A 130 18.67 0.70 -8.52
C PHE A 130 19.51 0.71 -7.23
N GLU A 131 20.00 1.87 -6.80
CA GLU A 131 20.85 1.98 -5.60
C GLU A 131 20.14 1.49 -4.33
N ASN A 132 18.86 1.86 -4.18
CA ASN A 132 18.05 1.41 -3.06
C ASN A 132 17.76 -0.10 -3.14
N SER A 133 17.39 -0.59 -4.33
CA SER A 133 17.17 -2.03 -4.56
C SER A 133 18.43 -2.85 -4.27
N LYS A 134 19.60 -2.39 -4.72
CA LYS A 134 20.91 -3.00 -4.46
C LYS A 134 21.20 -3.04 -2.96
N THR A 135 21.05 -1.91 -2.26
CA THR A 135 21.30 -1.82 -0.81
C THR A 135 20.38 -2.75 -0.02
N GLN A 136 19.08 -2.78 -0.37
CA GLN A 136 18.13 -3.70 0.24
C GLN A 136 18.47 -5.17 -0.06
N PHE A 137 18.81 -5.49 -1.30
CA PHE A 137 19.18 -6.86 -1.68
C PHE A 137 20.44 -7.33 -0.96
N MET A 138 21.49 -6.50 -0.91
CA MET A 138 22.74 -6.84 -0.24
C MET A 138 22.55 -7.03 1.27
N SER A 139 21.72 -6.22 1.92
CA SER A 139 21.45 -6.37 3.37
C SER A 139 20.62 -7.62 3.70
N VAL A 140 19.72 -8.06 2.81
CA VAL A 140 18.82 -9.19 3.05
C VAL A 140 19.40 -10.52 2.59
N ILE A 141 20.16 -10.54 1.48
CA ILE A 141 20.65 -11.75 0.81
C ILE A 141 22.17 -11.69 0.59
N GLY A 142 22.67 -10.63 -0.05
CA GLY A 142 24.06 -10.58 -0.54
C GLY A 142 25.12 -10.75 0.55
N ASN A 143 24.90 -10.15 1.72
CA ASN A 143 25.82 -10.17 2.86
C ASN A 143 25.52 -11.28 3.88
N LYS A 144 24.60 -12.20 3.61
CA LYS A 144 24.32 -13.33 4.52
C LYS A 144 25.32 -14.46 4.27
N ASP A 145 26.09 -14.79 5.31
CA ASP A 145 27.04 -15.91 5.29
C ASP A 145 26.36 -17.29 5.32
N SER A 146 25.09 -17.34 5.72
CA SER A 146 24.30 -18.58 5.74
C SER A 146 23.85 -19.04 4.34
N LEU A 147 23.99 -18.20 3.32
CA LEU A 147 23.64 -18.51 1.93
C LEU A 147 24.91 -18.72 1.11
N ASN A 148 24.94 -19.79 0.33
CA ASN A 148 26.02 -20.01 -0.62
C ASN A 148 25.84 -19.17 -1.91
N GLU A 149 26.91 -19.09 -2.71
CA GLU A 149 26.95 -18.26 -3.92
C GLU A 149 25.81 -18.59 -4.93
N SER A 150 25.48 -19.88 -5.07
CA SER A 150 24.41 -20.34 -5.96
C SER A 150 23.02 -19.92 -5.46
N GLN A 151 22.78 -19.97 -4.16
CA GLN A 151 21.53 -19.49 -3.55
C GLN A 151 21.39 -17.99 -3.72
N LYS A 152 22.46 -17.21 -3.48
CA LYS A 152 22.47 -15.75 -3.70
C LYS A 152 22.15 -15.41 -5.16
N LEU A 153 22.73 -16.14 -6.11
CA LEU A 153 22.43 -15.99 -7.54
C LEU A 153 20.96 -16.29 -7.86
N MET A 154 20.40 -17.38 -7.34
CA MET A 154 18.97 -17.71 -7.56
C MET A 154 18.05 -16.61 -7.06
N TYR A 155 18.32 -16.08 -5.86
CA TYR A 155 17.56 -14.95 -5.33
C TYR A 155 17.73 -13.70 -6.19
N LEU A 156 18.95 -13.39 -6.64
CA LEU A 156 19.20 -12.25 -7.51
C LEU A 156 18.42 -12.37 -8.81
N LYS A 157 18.48 -13.53 -9.48
CA LYS A 157 17.70 -13.80 -10.70
C LYS A 157 16.19 -13.65 -10.47
N SER A 158 15.67 -14.10 -9.33
CA SER A 158 14.25 -13.97 -8.97
C SER A 158 13.81 -12.53 -8.70
N ALA A 159 14.73 -11.66 -8.27
CA ALA A 159 14.48 -10.25 -7.99
C ALA A 159 14.41 -9.40 -9.27
N LEU A 160 15.05 -9.85 -10.35
CA LEU A 160 15.04 -9.18 -11.65
C LEU A 160 13.74 -9.49 -12.41
N LYS A 161 12.97 -8.45 -12.73
CA LYS A 161 11.72 -8.59 -13.50
C LYS A 161 11.82 -7.90 -14.87
N ASN A 162 10.99 -8.37 -15.80
CA ASN A 162 10.80 -7.76 -17.12
C ASN A 162 12.12 -7.58 -17.89
N GLU A 163 12.35 -6.41 -18.48
CA GLU A 163 13.52 -6.06 -19.30
C GLU A 163 14.85 -6.21 -18.55
N VAL A 164 14.83 -6.17 -17.22
CA VAL A 164 16.02 -6.35 -16.39
C VAL A 164 16.53 -7.79 -16.41
N ALA A 165 15.62 -8.76 -16.55
CA ALA A 165 15.99 -10.17 -16.61
C ALA A 165 16.80 -10.51 -17.87
N LEU A 166 16.72 -9.69 -18.93
CA LEU A 166 17.48 -9.86 -20.17
C LEU A 166 18.99 -9.62 -20.01
N ILE A 167 19.44 -9.12 -18.85
CA ILE A 167 20.87 -8.91 -18.56
C ILE A 167 21.55 -10.22 -18.16
N GLN A 168 20.76 -11.22 -17.73
CA GLN A 168 21.27 -12.50 -17.26
C GLN A 168 21.83 -13.33 -18.41
N SER A 169 22.94 -14.00 -18.15
CA SER A 169 23.54 -15.06 -18.97
C SER A 169 23.49 -16.40 -18.24
N ASP A 170 23.51 -17.50 -19.00
CA ASP A 170 23.56 -18.86 -18.46
C ASP A 170 24.87 -19.15 -17.72
N GLN A 171 25.91 -18.38 -17.99
CA GLN A 171 27.25 -18.51 -17.39
C GLN A 171 27.50 -17.58 -16.20
N ASP A 172 26.51 -16.76 -15.80
CA ASP A 172 26.70 -15.79 -14.72
C ASP A 172 26.77 -16.46 -13.35
N ASN A 173 27.78 -16.06 -12.55
CA ASN A 173 27.78 -16.18 -11.09
C ASN A 173 27.20 -14.92 -10.43
N PHE A 174 26.98 -14.94 -9.10
CA PHE A 174 26.36 -13.82 -8.39
C PHE A 174 27.12 -12.49 -8.57
N ASP A 175 28.44 -12.50 -8.40
CA ASP A 175 29.28 -11.32 -8.62
C ASP A 175 29.22 -10.77 -10.05
N SER A 176 29.28 -11.64 -11.06
CA SER A 176 29.25 -11.23 -12.47
C SER A 176 27.91 -10.61 -12.87
N LEU A 177 26.79 -11.19 -12.42
CA LEU A 177 25.46 -10.64 -12.66
C LEU A 177 25.26 -9.32 -11.91
N LEU A 178 25.70 -9.25 -10.64
CA LEU A 178 25.65 -8.01 -9.86
C LEU A 178 26.43 -6.90 -10.56
N LYS A 179 27.66 -7.20 -11.03
CA LYS A 179 28.49 -6.26 -11.78
C LYS A 179 27.88 -5.85 -13.12
N ALA A 180 27.22 -6.76 -13.82
CA ALA A 180 26.48 -6.43 -15.05
C ALA A 180 25.31 -5.46 -14.77
N LEU A 181 24.60 -5.66 -13.66
CA LEU A 181 23.55 -4.74 -13.21
C LEU A 181 24.13 -3.37 -12.82
N GLU A 182 25.23 -3.33 -12.08
CA GLU A 182 25.93 -2.09 -11.74
C GLU A 182 26.36 -1.33 -12.99
N ASN A 183 27.02 -1.99 -13.94
CA ASN A 183 27.45 -1.35 -15.18
C ASN A 183 26.28 -0.76 -15.97
N ARG A 184 25.12 -1.41 -15.95
CA ARG A 184 23.96 -0.97 -16.72
C ARG A 184 23.12 0.08 -16.00
N TYR A 185 22.93 -0.03 -14.68
CA TYR A 185 22.00 0.82 -13.92
C TYR A 185 22.66 1.80 -12.95
N GLU A 186 23.93 1.60 -12.59
CA GLU A 186 24.73 2.57 -11.82
C GLU A 186 25.32 3.66 -12.74
N ASN A 187 24.55 4.07 -13.75
CA ASN A 187 24.94 5.13 -14.68
C ASN A 187 24.70 6.50 -14.03
N LYS A 188 25.71 7.00 -13.32
CA LYS A 188 25.69 8.30 -12.65
C LYS A 188 25.33 9.44 -13.60
N LYS A 189 25.81 9.40 -14.85
CA LYS A 189 25.47 10.40 -15.87
C LYS A 189 23.96 10.39 -16.17
N ALA A 190 23.40 9.21 -16.45
CA ALA A 190 21.96 9.09 -16.72
C ALA A 190 21.11 9.52 -15.53
N LEU A 191 21.53 9.21 -14.29
CA LEU A 191 20.84 9.66 -13.08
C LEU A 191 20.85 11.18 -12.93
N VAL A 192 22.00 11.82 -13.17
CA VAL A 192 22.11 13.29 -13.19
C VAL A 192 21.19 13.88 -14.25
N ASP A 193 21.23 13.36 -15.48
CA ASP A 193 20.38 13.82 -16.59
C ASP A 193 18.88 13.68 -16.25
N ILE A 194 18.47 12.57 -15.64
CA ILE A 194 17.09 12.33 -15.21
C ILE A 194 16.65 13.36 -14.17
N HIS A 195 17.48 13.67 -13.17
CA HIS A 195 17.13 14.63 -12.12
C HIS A 195 17.10 16.07 -12.64
N ILE A 196 18.06 16.45 -13.49
CA ILE A 196 18.07 17.76 -14.16
C ILE A 196 16.82 17.88 -15.05
N ALA A 197 16.56 16.90 -15.92
CA ALA A 197 15.38 16.90 -16.78
C ALA A 197 14.08 16.95 -15.95
N GLY A 198 14.02 16.27 -14.81
CA GLY A 198 12.90 16.32 -13.88
C GLY A 198 12.60 17.74 -13.37
N ILE A 199 13.64 18.53 -13.06
CA ILE A 199 13.48 19.94 -12.66
C ILE A 199 13.04 20.81 -13.85
N LEU A 200 13.65 20.62 -15.03
CA LEU A 200 13.37 21.45 -16.22
C LEU A 200 11.97 21.21 -16.81
N SER A 201 11.49 19.96 -16.72
CA SER A 201 10.21 19.50 -17.27
C SER A 201 9.00 19.79 -16.39
N ILE A 202 9.18 20.39 -15.21
CA ILE A 202 8.06 20.79 -14.34
C ILE A 202 7.06 21.63 -15.14
N ASN A 203 5.78 21.25 -15.08
CA ASN A 203 4.72 21.95 -15.79
C ASN A 203 4.45 23.33 -15.19
N LYS A 204 4.14 24.30 -16.06
CA LYS A 204 3.77 25.64 -15.61
C LYS A 204 2.42 25.59 -14.88
N LEU A 205 2.39 26.17 -13.69
CA LEU A 205 1.20 26.41 -12.89
C LEU A 205 0.50 27.66 -13.42
N HIS A 206 -0.78 27.52 -13.78
CA HIS A 206 -1.56 28.62 -14.33
C HIS A 206 -2.37 29.37 -13.27
N ASN A 207 -2.77 28.67 -12.20
CA ASN A 207 -3.69 29.17 -11.19
C ASN A 207 -3.09 29.02 -9.80
N GLU A 208 -3.57 29.84 -8.87
CA GLU A 208 -3.22 29.79 -7.46
C GLU A 208 -3.78 28.52 -6.81
N ASN A 209 -2.98 27.45 -6.82
CA ASN A 209 -3.38 26.16 -6.27
C ASN A 209 -2.33 25.64 -5.27
N PRO A 210 -2.62 25.64 -3.96
CA PRO A 210 -1.64 25.26 -2.94
C PRO A 210 -1.16 23.82 -3.11
N THR A 211 -2.02 22.89 -3.55
CA THR A 211 -1.62 21.49 -3.76
C THR A 211 -0.60 21.36 -4.89
N GLN A 212 -0.76 22.15 -5.96
CA GLN A 212 0.16 22.13 -7.10
C GLN A 212 1.48 22.82 -6.75
N ILE A 213 1.45 23.95 -6.03
CA ILE A 213 2.67 24.62 -5.57
C ILE A 213 3.44 23.70 -4.62
N LYS A 214 2.75 23.05 -3.67
CA LYS A 214 3.39 22.08 -2.76
C LYS A 214 4.03 20.90 -3.50
N SER A 215 3.31 20.31 -4.46
CA SER A 215 3.84 19.24 -5.30
C SER A 215 5.07 19.68 -6.10
N LEU A 216 5.10 20.93 -6.60
CA LEU A 216 6.27 21.51 -7.26
C LEU A 216 7.47 21.59 -6.29
N ILE A 217 7.26 22.15 -5.09
CA ILE A 217 8.31 22.27 -4.07
C ILE A 217 8.89 20.89 -3.71
N ASP A 218 8.03 19.91 -3.44
CA ASP A 218 8.43 18.55 -3.08
C ASP A 218 9.22 17.88 -4.21
N THR A 219 8.78 18.05 -5.46
CA THR A 219 9.46 17.51 -6.64
C THR A 219 10.87 18.09 -6.79
N VAL A 220 11.00 19.41 -6.69
CA VAL A 220 12.29 20.10 -6.76
C VAL A 220 13.21 19.64 -5.63
N ARG A 221 12.73 19.64 -4.38
CA ARG A 221 13.51 19.22 -3.22
C ARG A 221 13.99 17.77 -3.34
N ASN A 222 13.16 16.89 -3.87
CA ASN A 222 13.53 15.49 -4.09
C ASN A 222 14.64 15.38 -5.14
N HIS A 223 14.52 16.04 -6.29
CA HIS A 223 15.59 16.02 -7.31
C HIS A 223 16.89 16.63 -6.81
N MET A 224 16.83 17.76 -6.09
CA MET A 224 18.02 18.40 -5.51
C MET A 224 18.70 17.51 -4.46
N ARG A 225 17.91 16.83 -3.60
CA ARG A 225 18.45 15.87 -2.62
C ARG A 225 19.12 14.68 -3.33
N SER A 226 18.51 14.15 -4.38
CA SER A 226 19.11 13.06 -5.16
C SER A 226 20.42 13.48 -5.84
N LEU A 227 20.48 14.67 -6.44
CA LEU A 227 21.71 15.23 -7.02
C LEU A 227 22.81 15.41 -5.98
N LYS A 228 22.46 15.92 -4.78
CA LYS A 228 23.39 16.02 -3.65
C LYS A 228 23.94 14.64 -3.24
N ASN A 229 23.10 13.61 -3.16
CA ASN A 229 23.54 12.24 -2.85
C ASN A 229 24.51 11.67 -3.90
N LEU A 230 24.37 12.10 -5.17
CA LEU A 230 25.30 11.78 -6.25
C LEU A 230 26.59 12.63 -6.24
N LYS A 231 26.80 13.43 -5.17
CA LYS A 231 27.91 14.39 -5.02
C LYS A 231 27.90 15.50 -6.08
N PHE A 232 26.72 15.80 -6.64
CA PHE A 232 26.51 16.87 -7.63
C PHE A 232 25.76 18.04 -6.96
N GLU A 233 26.45 18.71 -6.04
CA GLU A 233 25.87 19.82 -5.26
C GLU A 233 25.69 21.08 -6.10
N SER A 234 24.65 21.86 -5.78
CA SER A 234 24.43 23.14 -6.43
C SER A 234 25.38 24.21 -5.89
N ASN A 235 25.89 25.03 -6.80
CA ASN A 235 26.61 26.26 -6.51
C ASN A 235 25.69 27.48 -6.74
N SER A 236 26.18 28.67 -6.41
CA SER A 236 25.41 29.92 -6.51
C SER A 236 24.84 30.19 -7.91
N LEU A 237 25.57 29.84 -8.96
CA LEU A 237 25.10 30.02 -10.34
C LEU A 237 23.97 29.04 -10.67
N SER A 238 24.13 27.76 -10.33
CA SER A 238 23.09 26.75 -10.55
C SER A 238 21.82 27.04 -9.75
N ASP A 239 21.95 27.52 -8.50
CA ASP A 239 20.82 27.93 -7.67
C ASP A 239 20.05 29.10 -8.31
N ALA A 240 20.76 30.10 -8.84
CA ALA A 240 20.15 31.23 -9.53
C ALA A 240 19.43 30.81 -10.82
N ILE A 241 20.03 29.90 -11.60
CA ILE A 241 19.40 29.34 -12.82
C ILE A 241 18.13 28.57 -12.45
N ILE A 242 18.20 27.67 -11.46
CA ILE A 242 17.06 26.88 -11.02
C ILE A 242 15.95 27.79 -10.50
N LEU A 243 16.28 28.78 -9.66
CA LEU A 243 15.32 29.76 -9.16
C LEU A 243 14.62 30.48 -10.33
N HIS A 244 15.37 30.98 -11.30
CA HIS A 244 14.80 31.65 -12.47
C HIS A 244 13.83 30.74 -13.24
N ILE A 245 14.21 29.48 -13.46
CA ILE A 245 13.37 28.48 -14.12
C ILE A 245 12.09 28.27 -13.33
N LEU A 246 12.19 28.00 -12.02
CA LEU A 246 11.03 27.72 -11.17
C LEU A 246 10.11 28.93 -11.02
N ASN A 247 10.66 30.14 -10.94
CA ASN A 247 9.86 31.37 -10.93
C ASN A 247 9.01 31.49 -12.19
N ASN A 248 9.51 31.05 -13.35
CA ASN A 248 8.71 31.01 -14.59
C ASN A 248 7.68 29.86 -14.64
N LYS A 249 7.80 28.85 -13.76
CA LYS A 249 6.86 27.73 -13.65
C LYS A 249 5.72 27.97 -12.67
N ILE A 250 5.79 28.93 -11.76
CA ILE A 250 4.68 29.24 -10.83
C ILE A 250 3.65 30.21 -11.46
N ASP A 251 2.49 30.36 -10.83
CA ASP A 251 1.43 31.26 -11.29
C ASP A 251 1.83 32.74 -11.19
N LYS A 252 1.23 33.60 -12.03
CA LYS A 252 1.61 35.02 -12.15
C LYS A 252 1.48 35.79 -10.83
N GLU A 253 0.49 35.45 -10.00
CA GLU A 253 0.29 36.17 -8.74
C GLU A 253 1.36 35.78 -7.72
N SER A 254 1.72 34.51 -7.63
CA SER A 254 2.84 34.07 -6.81
C SER A 254 4.18 34.66 -7.28
N GLN A 255 4.38 34.84 -8.60
CA GLN A 255 5.55 35.58 -9.12
C GLN A 255 5.55 37.04 -8.64
N ARG A 256 4.42 37.73 -8.76
CA ARG A 256 4.26 39.13 -8.35
C ARG A 256 4.54 39.30 -6.85
N LEU A 257 3.96 38.43 -6.02
CA LEU A 257 4.15 38.44 -4.58
C LEU A 257 5.59 38.11 -4.19
N PHE A 258 6.24 37.20 -4.92
CA PHE A 258 7.66 36.93 -4.69
C PHE A 258 8.50 38.18 -4.96
N GLN A 259 8.29 38.84 -6.10
CA GLN A 259 8.99 40.09 -6.42
C GLN A 259 8.76 41.18 -5.38
N LEU A 260 7.54 41.32 -4.87
CA LEU A 260 7.23 42.27 -3.79
C LEU A 260 7.90 41.91 -2.45
N SER A 261 8.17 40.63 -2.21
CA SER A 261 8.87 40.17 -1.00
C SER A 261 10.37 40.49 -1.02
N LEU A 262 10.94 40.75 -2.20
CA LEU A 262 12.34 41.09 -2.35
C LEU A 262 12.54 42.56 -1.97
N THR A 263 13.16 42.80 -0.81
CA THR A 263 13.46 44.15 -0.29
C THR A 263 14.82 44.69 -0.74
N THR A 264 15.64 43.85 -1.38
CA THR A 264 16.99 44.19 -1.82
C THR A 264 17.18 43.83 -3.28
N THR A 265 18.17 44.45 -3.93
CA THR A 265 18.59 44.14 -5.30
C THR A 265 19.52 42.93 -5.38
N GLN A 266 19.75 42.23 -4.26
CA GLN A 266 20.62 41.05 -4.22
C GLN A 266 19.92 39.84 -4.82
N VAL A 267 20.69 38.93 -5.41
CA VAL A 267 20.16 37.68 -5.98
C VAL A 267 19.57 36.84 -4.84
N PRO A 268 18.27 36.51 -4.87
CA PRO A 268 17.66 35.68 -3.84
C PRO A 268 18.22 34.26 -3.87
N SER A 269 18.33 33.63 -2.71
CA SER A 269 18.74 32.23 -2.64
C SER A 269 17.61 31.30 -3.08
N LEU A 270 17.96 30.18 -3.70
CA LEU A 270 16.99 29.13 -4.07
C LEU A 270 16.22 28.64 -2.84
N GLN A 271 16.91 28.44 -1.73
CA GLN A 271 16.26 28.05 -0.46
C GLN A 271 15.29 29.11 0.04
N GLY A 272 15.62 30.40 -0.07
CA GLY A 272 14.72 31.50 0.28
C GLY A 272 13.46 31.52 -0.59
N PHE A 273 13.61 31.30 -1.89
CA PHE A 273 12.48 31.18 -2.82
C PHE A 273 11.58 29.98 -2.48
N LEU A 274 12.14 28.80 -2.20
CA LEU A 274 11.34 27.62 -1.80
C LEU A 274 10.61 27.86 -0.46
N SER A 275 11.25 28.52 0.51
CA SER A 275 10.61 28.91 1.77
C SER A 275 9.47 29.90 1.57
N PHE A 276 9.63 30.87 0.67
CA PHE A 276 8.54 31.78 0.28
C PHE A 276 7.35 31.00 -0.28
N LEU A 277 7.59 30.01 -1.15
CA LEU A 277 6.52 29.19 -1.72
C LEU A 277 5.79 28.34 -0.65
N ASP A 278 6.50 27.84 0.37
CA ASP A 278 5.86 27.14 1.49
C ASP A 278 4.91 28.06 2.28
N VAL A 279 5.34 29.30 2.56
CA VAL A 279 4.50 30.31 3.22
C VAL A 279 3.29 30.63 2.35
N ARG A 280 3.50 30.82 1.05
CA ARG A 280 2.45 31.09 0.06
C ARG A 280 1.41 29.96 0.01
N CYS A 281 1.84 28.69 0.01
CA CYS A 281 0.96 27.53 0.13
C CYS A 281 0.09 27.60 1.38
N THR A 282 0.71 27.87 2.53
CA THR A 282 0.02 27.95 3.82
C THR A 282 -1.03 29.07 3.85
N GLN A 283 -0.71 30.22 3.26
CA GLN A 283 -1.64 31.35 3.12
C GLN A 283 -2.85 30.99 2.24
N LEU A 284 -2.62 30.36 1.09
CA LEU A 284 -3.70 29.88 0.21
C LEU A 284 -4.60 28.87 0.90
N GLU A 285 -4.01 27.91 1.64
CA GLU A 285 -4.78 26.93 2.40
C GLU A 285 -5.65 27.59 3.48
N SER A 286 -5.14 28.63 4.15
CA SER A 286 -5.88 29.39 5.16
C SER A 286 -7.10 30.09 4.56
N VAL A 287 -6.94 30.77 3.41
CA VAL A 287 -8.03 31.45 2.71
C VAL A 287 -9.10 30.46 2.25
N ILE A 288 -8.68 29.32 1.70
CA ILE A 288 -9.60 28.26 1.28
C ILE A 288 -10.39 27.72 2.49
N LYS A 289 -9.73 27.48 3.62
CA LYS A 289 -10.40 27.03 4.85
C LYS A 289 -11.38 28.07 5.39
N SER A 290 -11.05 29.36 5.35
CA SER A 290 -11.96 30.43 5.76
C SER A 290 -13.16 30.55 4.81
N ASP A 291 -12.97 30.35 3.50
CA ASP A 291 -14.06 30.37 2.51
C ASP A 291 -15.03 29.20 2.71
N PHE A 292 -14.51 28.03 3.12
CA PHE A 292 -15.35 26.88 3.48
C PHE A 292 -16.06 27.07 4.82
N ALA A 293 -15.38 27.65 5.82
CA ALA A 293 -15.99 27.97 7.12
C ALA A 293 -17.13 29.01 6.95
N ALA A 294 -16.92 30.06 6.17
CA ALA A 294 -17.94 31.07 5.88
C ALA A 294 -19.15 30.51 5.11
N LYS A 295 -18.96 29.50 4.26
CA LYS A 295 -20.04 28.81 3.53
C LYS A 295 -20.78 27.75 4.36
N SER A 296 -20.26 27.37 5.52
CA SER A 296 -20.87 26.39 6.43
C SER A 296 -21.80 26.99 7.49
N ILE A 297 -21.96 28.32 7.52
CA ILE A 297 -22.96 28.96 8.41
C ILE A 297 -24.34 28.77 7.76
N PRO A 298 -25.28 28.03 8.38
CA PRO A 298 -26.65 28.00 7.90
C PRO A 298 -27.26 29.38 8.14
N ILE A 299 -27.60 30.09 7.06
CA ILE A 299 -28.44 31.28 7.13
C ILE A 299 -29.80 30.84 7.67
N LYS A 300 -29.97 30.90 8.99
CA LYS A 300 -31.30 30.86 9.61
C LYS A 300 -31.94 32.23 9.37
N ASN A 301 -32.91 32.25 8.46
CA ASN A 301 -33.79 33.39 8.27
C ASN A 301 -34.57 33.67 9.57
N LYS A 302 -34.49 34.94 9.99
CA LYS A 302 -35.23 35.68 11.02
C LYS A 302 -36.46 35.03 11.63
N SER A 303 -36.60 35.21 12.95
CA SER A 303 -37.78 35.84 13.55
C SER A 303 -37.45 36.51 14.90
N THR A 304 -37.92 37.76 15.03
CA THR A 304 -38.39 38.47 16.24
C THR A 304 -37.44 38.87 17.38
N SER A 305 -37.32 40.20 17.50
CA SER A 305 -37.47 41.02 18.71
C SER A 305 -36.32 41.17 19.71
N GLY A 306 -35.87 42.41 19.89
CA GLY A 306 -35.50 42.93 21.20
C GLY A 306 -34.10 43.52 21.38
N VAL A 307 -34.07 44.85 21.55
CA VAL A 307 -33.17 45.63 22.44
C VAL A 307 -31.78 46.04 21.91
N ASN A 308 -31.72 47.31 21.51
CA ASN A 308 -30.72 48.34 21.80
C ASN A 308 -29.37 47.92 22.42
N ASN A 309 -28.26 48.21 21.74
CA ASN A 309 -27.33 49.24 22.22
C ASN A 309 -26.41 49.77 21.11
N SER A 310 -26.11 51.05 21.27
CA SER A 310 -25.35 52.00 20.49
C SER A 310 -23.87 51.69 20.24
N ARG A 311 -23.29 52.47 19.30
CA ARG A 311 -21.89 52.93 19.20
C ARG A 311 -20.91 51.87 18.65
N TRP A 312 -20.41 51.97 17.41
CA TRP A 312 -19.45 52.98 16.94
C TRP A 312 -19.54 53.32 15.45
N LYS A 313 -19.19 54.57 15.16
CA LYS A 313 -19.04 55.18 13.84
C LYS A 313 -17.90 54.50 13.06
N SER A 314 -18.15 54.13 11.81
CA SER A 314 -17.11 54.20 10.78
C SER A 314 -17.51 55.24 9.75
N PHE A 315 -16.58 56.17 9.55
CA PHE A 315 -16.56 57.15 8.50
C PHE A 315 -16.28 56.45 7.15
N LEU A 316 -16.59 57.19 6.08
CA LEU A 316 -16.14 57.01 4.69
C LEU A 316 -17.08 56.26 3.74
N THR A 317 -17.96 57.08 3.15
CA THR A 317 -18.14 57.28 1.70
C THR A 317 -18.38 56.05 0.82
N LYS A 318 -19.68 55.83 0.57
CA LYS A 318 -20.32 55.89 -0.76
C LYS A 318 -19.33 55.90 -1.94
N ASP A 319 -19.33 54.82 -2.72
CA ASP A 319 -19.42 55.00 -4.17
C ASP A 319 -20.25 53.91 -4.84
N LYS A 320 -21.23 54.41 -5.59
CA LYS A 320 -22.04 53.69 -6.55
C LYS A 320 -21.33 53.75 -7.91
N ASN A 321 -21.61 52.73 -8.72
CA ASN A 321 -21.36 52.61 -10.15
C ASN A 321 -20.04 51.95 -10.55
N LYS A 322 -20.14 50.72 -11.06
CA LYS A 322 -20.01 50.53 -12.52
C LYS A 322 -20.66 49.23 -12.96
N THR A 323 -21.61 49.41 -13.86
CA THR A 323 -22.10 48.45 -14.83
C THR A 323 -20.94 47.87 -15.65
N SER A 324 -20.86 46.56 -15.78
CA SER A 324 -20.36 45.93 -17.00
C SER A 324 -21.02 44.56 -17.18
N ASN A 325 -21.73 44.44 -18.29
CA ASN A 325 -22.23 43.20 -18.82
C ASN A 325 -21.02 42.36 -19.26
N ALA A 326 -20.77 41.24 -18.58
CA ALA A 326 -19.98 40.15 -19.10
C ALA A 326 -20.70 38.85 -18.74
N VAL A 327 -21.40 38.30 -19.73
CA VAL A 327 -22.06 36.99 -19.66
C VAL A 327 -20.96 35.95 -19.84
N GLU A 328 -20.30 35.57 -18.76
CA GLU A 328 -19.41 34.40 -18.78
C GLU A 328 -20.25 33.13 -18.68
N SER A 329 -20.06 32.27 -19.67
CA SER A 329 -20.61 30.93 -19.68
C SER A 329 -20.03 30.15 -18.50
N PHE A 330 -20.84 29.92 -17.46
CA PHE A 330 -20.50 29.04 -16.34
C PHE A 330 -20.36 27.59 -16.82
N SER A 331 -19.23 27.29 -17.45
CA SER A 331 -18.73 25.92 -17.47
C SER A 331 -18.37 25.55 -16.02
N ASN A 332 -18.64 24.31 -15.62
CA ASN A 332 -18.41 23.75 -14.29
C ASN A 332 -16.92 23.69 -13.90
N GLN A 333 -16.18 24.79 -13.95
CA GLN A 333 -14.75 24.80 -13.69
C GLN A 333 -14.39 24.82 -12.20
N GLY A 334 -15.38 24.85 -11.28
CA GLY A 334 -15.11 24.90 -9.82
C GLY A 334 -15.64 23.74 -8.98
N GLN A 335 -16.54 22.88 -9.48
CA GLN A 335 -17.20 21.87 -8.64
C GLN A 335 -16.51 20.49 -8.76
N LYS A 336 -16.03 19.97 -7.62
CA LYS A 336 -15.40 18.64 -7.49
C LYS A 336 -16.41 17.49 -7.50
N ALA A 337 -17.71 17.78 -7.36
CA ALA A 337 -18.79 16.81 -7.33
C ALA A 337 -19.98 17.28 -8.18
N CYS A 338 -20.75 16.34 -8.72
CA CYS A 338 -21.98 16.67 -9.45
C CYS A 338 -23.04 17.21 -8.48
N VAL A 339 -23.65 18.35 -8.82
CA VAL A 339 -24.65 19.05 -7.98
C VAL A 339 -25.92 18.23 -7.70
N ILE A 340 -26.20 17.22 -8.53
CA ILE A 340 -27.41 16.42 -8.42
C ILE A 340 -27.19 15.14 -7.61
N CYS A 341 -26.09 14.41 -7.85
CA CYS A 341 -25.80 13.16 -7.14
C CYS A 341 -24.79 13.30 -6.00
N ASN A 342 -24.19 14.47 -5.82
CA ASN A 342 -23.10 14.75 -4.87
C ASN A 342 -21.91 13.77 -4.97
N GLN A 343 -21.81 12.99 -6.06
CA GLN A 343 -20.69 12.10 -6.30
C GLN A 343 -19.49 12.90 -6.78
N PHE A 344 -18.30 12.53 -6.30
CA PHE A 344 -17.00 13.13 -6.62
C PHE A 344 -16.50 12.85 -8.06
N LYS A 345 -17.38 12.39 -8.96
CA LYS A 345 -17.08 12.17 -10.38
C LYS A 345 -17.68 13.29 -11.21
N LYS A 346 -16.83 14.08 -11.88
CA LYS A 346 -17.28 15.15 -12.79
C LYS A 346 -18.02 14.55 -13.99
N HIS A 347 -19.27 14.99 -14.19
CA HIS A 347 -20.05 14.63 -15.37
C HIS A 347 -21.10 15.70 -15.64
N PHE A 348 -21.56 15.79 -16.90
CA PHE A 348 -22.63 16.70 -17.26
C PHE A 348 -23.99 16.20 -16.75
N VAL A 349 -24.93 17.11 -16.47
CA VAL A 349 -26.23 16.76 -15.88
C VAL A 349 -27.02 15.81 -16.79
N TYR A 350 -26.86 15.91 -18.12
CA TYR A 350 -27.55 15.05 -19.08
C TYR A 350 -27.09 13.58 -19.07
N ILE A 351 -25.91 13.28 -18.50
CA ILE A 351 -25.37 11.92 -18.27
C ILE A 351 -25.43 11.50 -16.79
N CYS A 352 -26.01 12.32 -15.91
CA CYS A 352 -26.14 11.98 -14.49
C CYS A 352 -27.23 10.92 -14.29
N GLU A 353 -26.86 9.71 -13.89
CA GLU A 353 -27.80 8.60 -13.70
C GLU A 353 -28.85 8.89 -12.61
N MET A 354 -28.46 9.50 -11.48
CA MET A 354 -29.42 9.92 -10.46
C MET A 354 -30.39 11.00 -10.95
N PHE A 355 -29.95 11.90 -11.83
CA PHE A 355 -30.83 12.88 -12.47
C PHE A 355 -31.83 12.19 -13.40
N LEU A 356 -31.36 11.23 -14.20
CA LEU A 356 -32.21 10.43 -15.08
C LEU A 356 -33.14 9.49 -14.31
N ASN A 357 -32.85 9.11 -13.06
CA ASN A 357 -33.74 8.28 -12.26
C ASN A 357 -34.88 9.06 -11.58
N HIS A 358 -34.88 10.40 -11.64
CA HIS A 358 -36.00 11.21 -11.14
C HIS A 358 -37.14 11.35 -12.17
N SER A 359 -38.37 11.55 -11.70
CA SER A 359 -39.51 11.86 -12.59
C SER A 359 -39.31 13.20 -13.34
N PRO A 360 -39.89 13.39 -14.54
CA PRO A 360 -39.73 14.63 -15.31
C PRO A 360 -40.07 15.91 -14.52
N LEU A 361 -41.06 15.84 -13.62
CA LEU A 361 -41.42 16.94 -12.74
C LEU A 361 -40.34 17.25 -11.69
N LYS A 362 -39.75 16.22 -11.08
CA LYS A 362 -38.62 16.38 -10.15
C LYS A 362 -37.37 16.88 -10.89
N ARG A 363 -37.07 16.38 -12.09
CA ARG A 363 -35.94 16.86 -12.92
C ARG A 363 -36.05 18.35 -13.23
N TYR A 364 -37.22 18.82 -13.65
CA TYR A 364 -37.46 20.24 -13.91
C TYR A 364 -37.31 21.12 -12.66
N LYS A 365 -37.84 20.66 -11.51
CA LYS A 365 -37.66 21.37 -10.22
C LYS A 365 -36.18 21.46 -9.84
N LEU A 366 -35.42 20.39 -10.04
CA LEU A 366 -33.97 20.37 -9.83
C LEU A 366 -33.24 21.34 -10.77
N CYS A 367 -33.63 21.40 -12.05
CA CYS A 367 -33.05 22.35 -12.99
C CYS A 367 -33.25 23.81 -12.53
N LYS A 368 -34.47 24.16 -12.08
CA LYS A 368 -34.75 25.50 -11.53
C LYS A 368 -33.98 25.78 -10.24
N LYS A 369 -33.88 24.79 -9.33
CA LYS A 369 -33.20 24.95 -8.04
C LYS A 369 -31.70 25.18 -8.18
N HIS A 370 -31.06 24.55 -9.17
CA HIS A 370 -29.60 24.56 -9.35
C HIS A 370 -29.12 25.39 -10.55
N ASN A 371 -29.97 26.28 -11.09
CA ASN A 371 -29.67 27.15 -12.23
C ASN A 371 -29.16 26.38 -13.48
N ILE A 372 -29.72 25.20 -13.72
CA ILE A 372 -29.45 24.40 -14.91
C ILE A 372 -30.47 24.76 -15.98
N CYS A 373 -30.02 25.01 -17.20
CA CYS A 373 -30.86 25.34 -18.32
C CYS A 373 -31.81 24.18 -18.64
N THR A 374 -33.10 24.49 -18.71
CA THR A 374 -34.16 23.52 -19.05
C THR A 374 -34.14 23.07 -20.51
N ASN A 375 -33.35 23.72 -21.38
CA ASN A 375 -33.25 23.36 -22.79
C ASN A 375 -32.03 22.45 -23.09
N CYS A 376 -30.82 22.89 -22.72
CA CYS A 376 -29.59 22.14 -23.01
C CYS A 376 -29.02 21.37 -21.81
N LEU A 377 -29.63 21.47 -20.62
CA LEU A 377 -29.17 20.81 -19.38
C LEU A 377 -27.73 21.20 -18.94
N ASN A 378 -27.25 22.37 -19.35
CA ASN A 378 -25.98 22.96 -18.91
C ASN A 378 -26.20 24.08 -17.87
N PHE A 379 -25.13 24.46 -17.17
CA PHE A 379 -25.16 25.48 -16.12
C PHE A 379 -25.18 26.89 -16.70
N HIS A 380 -26.38 27.40 -16.97
CA HIS A 380 -26.65 28.80 -17.24
C HIS A 380 -28.17 29.05 -17.20
N PRO A 381 -28.62 30.32 -17.10
CA PRO A 381 -30.03 30.65 -17.20
C PRO A 381 -30.65 30.22 -18.54
N SER A 382 -31.89 29.71 -18.55
CA SER A 382 -32.57 29.33 -19.80
C SER A 382 -32.73 30.49 -20.80
N LYS A 383 -32.76 31.74 -20.31
CA LYS A 383 -32.85 32.95 -21.16
C LYS A 383 -31.55 33.25 -21.94
N SER A 384 -30.40 32.78 -21.45
CA SER A 384 -29.10 32.97 -22.10
C SER A 384 -28.66 31.72 -22.87
N CYS A 385 -29.60 30.81 -23.19
CA CYS A 385 -29.30 29.58 -23.91
C CYS A 385 -29.09 29.86 -25.41
N ILE A 386 -27.93 29.47 -25.92
CA ILE A 386 -27.61 29.56 -27.36
C ILE A 386 -28.16 28.33 -28.12
N SER A 387 -28.53 27.27 -27.40
CA SER A 387 -29.07 26.05 -28.02
C SER A 387 -30.44 26.31 -28.66
N LYS A 388 -30.53 26.01 -29.96
CA LYS A 388 -31.78 26.00 -30.72
C LYS A 388 -32.55 24.69 -30.61
N SER A 389 -32.10 23.77 -29.76
CA SER A 389 -32.76 22.48 -29.53
C SER A 389 -34.21 22.68 -29.09
N ARG A 390 -35.10 21.86 -29.63
CA ARG A 390 -36.52 21.77 -29.25
C ARG A 390 -36.84 20.37 -28.75
N CYS A 391 -37.82 20.27 -27.88
CA CYS A 391 -38.35 19.00 -27.42
C CYS A 391 -38.82 18.18 -28.62
N GLN A 392 -38.39 16.93 -28.71
CA GLN A 392 -38.75 16.06 -29.84
C GLN A 392 -40.19 15.51 -29.76
N ILE A 393 -40.89 15.74 -28.64
CA ILE A 393 -42.26 15.25 -28.41
C ILE A 393 -43.29 16.37 -28.65
N CYS A 394 -43.03 17.60 -28.20
CA CYS A 394 -44.00 18.71 -28.35
C CYS A 394 -43.41 19.99 -28.98
N SER A 395 -42.18 19.93 -29.48
CA SER A 395 -41.52 21.03 -30.21
C SER A 395 -41.29 22.34 -29.43
N SER A 396 -41.59 22.36 -28.13
CA SER A 396 -41.35 23.49 -27.21
C SER A 396 -39.88 23.60 -26.80
N PHE A 397 -39.49 24.77 -26.28
CA PHE A 397 -38.12 25.09 -25.85
C PHE A 397 -37.75 24.48 -24.48
N HIS A 398 -37.64 23.15 -24.45
CA HIS A 398 -37.09 22.39 -23.35
C HIS A 398 -36.46 21.08 -23.82
N ASN A 399 -35.60 20.50 -23.00
CA ASN A 399 -34.97 19.21 -23.27
C ASN A 399 -36.03 18.09 -23.26
N THR A 400 -35.99 17.18 -24.23
CA THR A 400 -36.92 16.03 -24.30
C THR A 400 -36.96 15.21 -23.01
N LYS A 401 -35.85 15.11 -22.25
CA LYS A 401 -35.79 14.42 -20.95
C LYS A 401 -36.57 15.11 -19.83
N LEU A 402 -37.05 16.33 -20.05
CA LEU A 402 -37.92 17.10 -19.15
C LEU A 402 -39.37 17.18 -19.65
N HIS A 403 -39.68 16.53 -20.78
CA HIS A 403 -41.02 16.52 -21.35
C HIS A 403 -42.02 15.90 -20.36
N ARG A 404 -43.24 16.45 -20.35
CA ARG A 404 -44.36 15.97 -19.54
C ARG A 404 -45.57 15.89 -20.44
N ASP A 405 -46.15 14.70 -20.53
CA ASP A 405 -47.45 14.55 -21.16
C ASP A 405 -48.52 15.14 -20.25
N LYS A 406 -49.59 15.69 -20.86
CA LYS A 406 -50.71 16.30 -20.11
C LYS A 406 -51.45 15.31 -19.20
N THR A 407 -51.10 14.02 -19.23
CA THR A 407 -51.65 12.96 -18.37
C THR A 407 -50.97 12.83 -17.01
N ASP A 408 -49.84 13.52 -16.76
CA ASP A 408 -49.13 13.49 -15.46
C ASP A 408 -49.64 14.54 -14.45
N VAL A 409 -50.76 15.20 -14.74
CA VAL A 409 -51.51 15.98 -13.74
C VAL A 409 -52.51 15.02 -13.10
N SER A 410 -52.08 14.30 -12.06
CA SER A 410 -53.04 13.72 -11.12
C SER A 410 -53.82 14.86 -10.47
N ILE A 411 -55.09 14.90 -10.86
CA ILE A 411 -56.20 15.71 -10.36
C ILE A 411 -56.23 15.67 -8.81
N PRO A 412 -56.57 16.78 -8.12
CA PRO A 412 -56.84 16.75 -6.69
C PRO A 412 -58.08 15.86 -6.45
N SER A 413 -57.89 14.72 -5.79
CA SER A 413 -59.01 13.92 -5.30
C SER A 413 -59.64 14.63 -4.11
N THR A 414 -60.86 15.10 -4.34
CA THR A 414 -61.91 15.33 -3.35
C THR A 414 -62.29 14.05 -2.59
N ALA A 415 -63.04 14.27 -1.49
CA ALA A 415 -63.69 13.35 -0.53
C ALA A 415 -62.81 13.02 0.70
N GLU A 416 -63.22 13.28 1.94
CA GLU A 416 -64.57 13.50 2.51
C GLU A 416 -64.73 14.84 3.26
#